data_AF-A0A2D8A9E1-F1
#
_entry.id   AF-A0A2D8A9E1-F1
#
_cell.length_a   1.000
_cell.length_b   1.000
_cell.length_c   1.000
_cell.angle_alpha   90.00
_cell.angle_beta   90.00
_cell.angle_gamma   90.00
#
_symmetry.space_group_name_H-M   'P 1'
#
loop_
_entity.id
_entity.type
_entity.pdbx_description
1 polymer ?
#
loop_
_entity_poly.entity_id
_entity_poly.type
_entity_poly.pdbx_seq_one_letter_code
_entity_poly.pdbx_strand_id
1 'polypeptide(L)'
;MKHDDEELSESQRLSMLEATVSTNRLGLMVMAVLAVIAISVGVTVAVVNIMRPDVSYVDEREFLRLKGDVEILKEAAIAYEKSINKTRTILDASNASALKALMLEQEQSYQVHLTALKQGMRDLARMIPGSRTWLEIYDEQMDTALEQSQARMKRLAEIQTSELPSMKSVPLPDLPGVKVIKAQ
;
A
#
# COMPACT_ATOMS: atom_id res chain seq x y z
N MET A 1 -66.47 55.27 84.07
CA MET A 1 -67.53 55.25 83.04
C MET A 1 -66.82 55.20 81.68
N LYS A 2 -66.91 54.06 80.98
CA LYS A 2 -66.68 53.83 79.52
C LYS A 2 -65.30 54.18 78.91
N HIS A 3 -64.54 53.16 78.48
CA HIS A 3 -64.32 52.74 77.06
C HIS A 3 -63.27 53.63 76.36
N ASP A 4 -62.19 53.18 75.71
CA ASP A 4 -61.89 51.92 75.03
C ASP A 4 -60.38 51.65 74.97
N ASP A 5 -60.02 50.37 75.00
CA ASP A 5 -58.74 49.83 74.59
C ASP A 5 -58.54 50.10 73.09
N GLU A 6 -57.53 50.88 72.72
CA GLU A 6 -57.10 51.03 71.32
C GLU A 6 -56.22 49.83 70.93
N GLU A 7 -56.75 48.62 71.14
CA GLU A 7 -56.22 47.40 70.53
C GLU A 7 -56.53 47.46 69.04
N LEU A 8 -55.47 47.59 68.23
CA LEU A 8 -55.47 47.49 66.77
C LEU A 8 -56.59 46.58 66.25
N SER A 9 -57.54 47.15 65.49
CA SER A 9 -58.70 46.46 64.91
C SER A 9 -58.28 45.15 64.26
N GLU A 10 -59.04 44.08 64.51
CA GLU A 10 -58.81 42.73 63.96
C GLU A 10 -58.60 42.73 62.44
N SER A 11 -59.23 43.68 61.74
CA SER A 11 -59.06 43.91 60.30
C SER A 11 -57.66 44.40 59.91
N GLN A 12 -57.04 45.28 60.69
CA GLN A 12 -55.65 45.72 60.48
C GLN A 12 -54.66 44.58 60.76
N ARG A 13 -54.90 43.76 61.79
CA ARG A 13 -54.10 42.58 62.09
C ARG A 13 -54.17 41.53 60.97
N LEU A 14 -55.37 41.29 60.42
CA LEU A 14 -55.56 40.39 59.27
C LEU A 14 -54.85 40.89 58.02
N SER A 15 -54.92 42.19 57.71
CA SER A 15 -54.25 42.76 56.53
C SER A 15 -52.72 42.73 56.62
N MET A 16 -52.14 42.96 57.81
CA MET A 16 -50.69 42.83 58.05
C MET A 16 -50.21 41.38 57.97
N LEU A 17 -51.02 40.44 58.47
CA LEU A 17 -50.71 39.01 58.39
C LEU A 17 -50.82 38.49 56.96
N GLU A 18 -51.82 38.93 56.19
CA GLU A 18 -52.01 38.58 54.78
C GLU A 18 -50.88 39.13 53.88
N ALA A 19 -50.45 40.38 54.12
CA ALA A 19 -49.29 40.96 53.43
C ALA A 19 -47.98 40.19 53.74
N THR A 20 -47.79 39.77 54.99
CA THR A 20 -46.59 39.01 55.40
C THR A 20 -46.61 37.59 54.83
N VAL A 21 -47.77 36.91 54.86
CA VAL A 21 -47.93 35.54 54.35
C VAL A 21 -47.85 35.49 52.82
N SER A 22 -48.41 36.46 52.10
CA SER A 22 -48.32 36.53 50.64
C SER A 22 -46.89 36.76 50.16
N THR A 23 -46.12 37.59 50.86
CA THR A 23 -44.70 37.85 50.54
C THR A 23 -43.82 36.60 50.78
N ASN A 24 -44.06 35.86 51.88
CA ASN A 24 -43.37 34.60 52.15
C ASN A 24 -43.71 33.51 51.10
N ARG A 25 -44.98 33.42 50.70
CA ARG A 25 -45.43 32.49 49.66
C ARG A 25 -44.81 32.80 48.30
N LEU A 26 -44.61 34.08 47.98
CA LEU A 26 -43.93 34.52 46.77
C LEU A 26 -42.44 34.14 46.78
N GLY A 27 -41.75 34.35 47.91
CA GLY A 27 -40.35 33.92 48.08
C GLY A 27 -40.18 32.40 47.92
N LEU A 28 -41.11 31.61 48.49
CA LEU A 28 -41.13 30.15 48.32
C LEU A 28 -41.35 29.72 46.86
N MET A 29 -42.23 30.40 46.11
CA MET A 29 -42.41 30.10 44.68
C MET A 29 -41.15 30.39 43.86
N VAL A 30 -40.47 31.51 44.10
CA VAL A 30 -39.24 31.86 43.38
C VAL A 30 -38.14 30.84 43.68
N MET A 31 -37.97 30.44 44.95
CA MET A 31 -37.03 29.38 45.33
C MET A 31 -37.37 28.04 44.69
N ALA A 32 -38.65 27.68 44.61
CA ALA A 32 -39.08 26.44 43.96
C ALA A 32 -38.75 26.43 42.45
N VAL A 33 -38.96 27.55 41.75
CA VAL A 33 -38.62 27.69 40.33
C VAL A 33 -37.11 27.58 40.12
N LEU A 34 -36.30 28.24 40.96
CA LEU A 34 -34.84 28.15 40.88
C LEU A 34 -34.33 26.72 41.13
N ALA A 35 -34.94 26.00 42.09
CA ALA A 35 -34.59 24.61 42.36
C ALA A 35 -34.85 23.71 41.14
N VAL A 36 -35.98 23.88 40.45
CA VAL A 36 -36.29 23.11 39.24
C VAL A 36 -35.29 23.37 38.12
N ILE A 37 -34.89 24.63 37.92
CA ILE A 37 -33.88 24.99 36.91
C ILE A 37 -32.52 24.36 37.24
N ALA A 38 -32.09 24.45 38.50
CA ALA A 38 -30.82 23.86 38.94
C ALA A 38 -30.80 22.34 38.74
N ILE A 39 -31.91 21.66 39.05
CA ILE A 39 -32.06 20.22 38.82
C ILE A 39 -32.01 19.91 37.32
N SER A 40 -32.70 20.68 36.48
CA SER A 40 -32.71 20.48 35.03
C SER A 40 -31.29 20.58 34.44
N VAL A 41 -30.54 21.62 34.79
CA VAL A 41 -29.14 21.80 34.35
C VAL A 41 -28.26 20.68 34.89
N GLY A 42 -28.43 20.28 36.15
CA GLY A 42 -27.70 19.17 36.76
C GLY A 42 -27.92 17.84 36.03
N VAL A 43 -29.17 17.55 35.65
CA VAL A 43 -29.51 16.34 34.86
C VAL A 43 -28.87 16.41 33.47
N THR A 44 -28.94 17.57 32.79
CA THR A 44 -28.30 17.72 31.47
C THR A 44 -26.80 17.48 31.54
N VAL A 45 -26.11 18.02 32.56
CA VAL A 45 -24.68 17.80 32.77
C VAL A 45 -24.37 16.34 33.08
N ALA A 46 -25.17 15.70 33.93
CA ALA A 46 -25.01 14.28 34.28
C ALA A 46 -25.17 13.37 33.06
N VAL A 47 -26.19 13.60 32.23
CA VAL A 47 -26.44 12.82 31.00
C VAL A 47 -25.29 12.99 30.01
N VAL A 48 -24.81 14.22 29.80
CA VAL A 48 -23.66 14.48 28.92
C VAL A 48 -22.39 13.82 29.45
N ASN A 49 -22.19 13.77 30.77
CA ASN A 49 -21.02 13.13 31.36
C ASN A 49 -21.06 11.60 31.25
N ILE A 50 -22.25 10.98 31.36
CA ILE A 50 -22.44 9.53 31.24
C ILE A 50 -22.38 9.07 29.77
N MET A 51 -22.83 9.91 28.83
CA MET A 51 -22.97 9.54 27.42
C MET A 51 -21.77 9.95 26.57
N ARG A 52 -20.75 10.62 27.14
CA ARG A 52 -19.46 10.78 26.49
C ARG A 52 -18.79 9.41 26.43
N PRO A 53 -18.58 8.82 25.23
CA PRO A 53 -17.70 7.67 25.13
C PRO A 53 -16.33 8.09 25.67
N ASP A 54 -15.66 7.16 26.35
CA ASP A 54 -14.30 7.34 26.87
C ASP A 54 -13.35 7.48 25.67
N VAL A 55 -13.34 8.67 25.07
CA VAL A 55 -12.42 9.03 24.01
C VAL A 55 -11.09 9.30 24.68
N SER A 56 -10.36 8.21 24.90
CA SER A 56 -8.93 8.25 25.17
C SER A 56 -8.31 9.04 24.03
N TYR A 57 -7.95 10.31 24.30
CA TYR A 57 -7.01 11.02 23.46
C TYR A 57 -5.78 10.13 23.40
N VAL A 58 -5.47 9.59 22.21
CA VAL A 58 -4.34 8.68 21.97
C VAL A 58 -3.16 9.17 22.80
N ASP A 59 -2.75 8.36 23.79
CA ASP A 59 -1.65 8.71 24.67
C ASP A 59 -0.45 9.03 23.79
N GLU A 60 0.22 10.15 24.03
CA GLU A 60 1.30 10.67 23.18
C GLU A 60 2.41 9.61 23.01
N ARG A 61 2.54 8.70 23.99
CA ARG A 61 3.40 7.52 23.97
C ARG A 61 2.96 6.45 22.97
N GLU A 62 1.67 6.18 22.82
CA GLU A 62 1.14 5.22 21.85
C GLU A 62 1.32 5.75 20.42
N PHE A 63 1.11 7.06 20.22
CA PHE A 63 1.39 7.69 18.93
C PHE A 63 2.88 7.65 18.56
N LEU A 64 3.77 7.88 19.53
CA LEU A 64 5.22 7.78 19.33
C LEU A 64 5.67 6.34 19.01
N ARG A 65 5.11 5.34 19.70
CA ARG A 65 5.37 3.92 19.40
C ARG A 65 4.87 3.55 18.01
N LEU A 66 3.65 3.96 17.67
CA LEU A 66 3.08 3.71 16.35
C LEU A 66 3.89 4.37 15.23
N LYS A 67 4.41 5.59 15.46
CA LYS A 67 5.30 6.26 14.51
C LYS A 67 6.61 5.49 14.32
N GLY A 68 7.21 4.99 15.40
CA GLY A 68 8.40 4.14 15.35
C GLY A 68 8.15 2.82 14.61
N ASP A 69 7.02 2.16 14.89
CA ASP A 69 6.63 0.92 14.21
C ASP A 69 6.41 1.14 12.71
N VAL A 70 5.81 2.27 12.32
CA VAL A 70 5.64 2.65 10.90
C VAL A 70 6.98 2.93 10.23
N GLU A 71 7.93 3.55 10.93
CA GLU A 71 9.26 3.83 10.40
C GLU A 71 10.06 2.54 10.17
N ILE A 72 10.05 1.63 11.15
CA ILE A 72 10.65 0.30 11.05
C ILE A 72 9.99 -0.50 9.91
N LEU A 73 8.66 -0.46 9.82
CA LEU A 73 7.93 -1.18 8.77
C LEU A 73 8.25 -0.61 7.37
N LYS A 74 8.40 0.70 7.25
CA LYS A 74 8.81 1.36 6.00
C LYS A 74 10.23 0.95 5.61
N GLU A 75 11.15 0.89 6.56
CA GLU A 75 12.52 0.46 6.32
C GLU A 75 12.58 -1.03 5.93
N ALA A 76 11.80 -1.88 6.60
CA ALA A 76 11.63 -3.29 6.25
C ALA A 76 11.02 -3.46 4.84
N ALA A 77 10.04 -2.64 4.47
CA ALA A 77 9.44 -2.66 3.14
C ALA A 77 10.45 -2.28 2.03
N ILE A 78 11.28 -1.25 2.26
CA ILE A 78 12.35 -0.85 1.33
C ILE A 78 13.40 -1.95 1.20
N ALA A 79 13.81 -2.57 2.32
CA ALA A 79 14.76 -3.67 2.31
C ALA A 79 14.20 -4.90 1.56
N TYR A 80 12.91 -5.18 1.73
CA TYR A 80 12.21 -6.27 1.04
C TYR A 80 12.06 -5.99 -0.46
N GLU A 81 11.74 -4.77 -0.86
CA GLU A 81 11.70 -4.38 -2.28
C GLU A 81 13.08 -4.55 -2.94
N LYS A 82 14.15 -4.15 -2.24
CA LYS A 82 15.54 -4.31 -2.71
C LYS A 82 15.93 -5.78 -2.85
N SER A 83 15.50 -6.65 -1.94
CA SER A 83 15.79 -8.10 -2.02
C SER A 83 15.00 -8.78 -3.15
N ILE A 84 13.75 -8.39 -3.38
CA ILE A 84 12.93 -8.85 -4.51
C ILE A 84 13.56 -8.44 -5.84
N ASN A 85 13.97 -7.18 -5.97
CA ASN A 85 14.62 -6.71 -7.20
C ASN A 85 15.94 -7.44 -7.46
N LYS A 86 16.78 -7.63 -6.44
CA LYS A 86 18.02 -8.42 -6.58
C LYS A 86 17.74 -9.86 -6.98
N THR A 87 16.74 -10.50 -6.38
CA THR A 87 16.35 -11.89 -6.70
C THR A 87 15.83 -12.01 -8.12
N ARG A 88 14.99 -11.06 -8.58
CA ARG A 88 14.53 -10.98 -9.98
C ARG A 88 15.70 -10.81 -10.94
N THR A 89 16.63 -9.89 -10.67
CA THR A 89 17.82 -9.70 -11.50
C THR A 89 18.68 -10.96 -11.59
N ILE A 90 18.89 -11.67 -10.48
CA ILE A 90 19.64 -12.94 -10.46
C ILE A 90 18.90 -14.03 -11.24
N LEU A 91 17.59 -14.12 -11.07
CA LEU A 91 16.75 -15.13 -11.74
C LEU A 91 16.65 -14.89 -13.25
N ASP A 92 16.48 -13.63 -13.66
CA ASP A 92 16.45 -13.25 -15.08
C ASP A 92 17.82 -13.44 -15.72
N ALA A 93 18.90 -13.06 -15.02
CA ALA A 93 20.26 -13.32 -15.48
C ALA A 93 20.57 -14.83 -15.54
N SER A 94 20.09 -15.64 -14.58
CA SER A 94 20.28 -17.10 -14.59
C SER A 94 19.50 -17.77 -15.70
N ASN A 95 18.24 -17.35 -15.92
CA ASN A 95 17.39 -17.89 -16.99
C ASN A 95 17.92 -17.51 -18.37
N ALA A 96 18.34 -16.25 -18.55
CA ALA A 96 18.92 -15.82 -19.80
C ALA A 96 20.30 -16.49 -20.04
N SER A 97 21.08 -16.76 -18.99
CA SER A 97 22.37 -17.45 -19.12
C SER A 97 22.19 -18.93 -19.46
N ALA A 98 21.21 -19.59 -18.83
CA ALA A 98 20.83 -20.96 -19.15
C ALA A 98 20.27 -21.08 -20.58
N LEU A 99 19.43 -20.14 -21.00
CA LEU A 99 18.91 -20.08 -22.36
C LEU A 99 20.04 -19.88 -23.39
N LYS A 100 20.99 -18.98 -23.12
CA LYS A 100 22.18 -18.78 -23.96
C LYS A 100 22.98 -20.07 -24.09
N ALA A 101 23.22 -20.78 -22.99
CA ALA A 101 23.94 -22.05 -23.01
C ALA A 101 23.20 -23.10 -23.87
N LEU A 102 21.88 -23.23 -23.70
CA LEU A 102 21.05 -24.12 -24.51
C LEU A 102 21.10 -23.78 -26.00
N MET A 103 21.03 -22.49 -26.36
CA MET A 103 21.11 -22.05 -27.76
C MET A 103 22.48 -22.34 -28.38
N LEU A 104 23.56 -22.17 -27.62
CA LEU A 104 24.91 -22.52 -28.07
C LEU A 104 25.06 -24.03 -28.30
N GLU A 105 24.55 -24.84 -27.37
CA GLU A 105 24.51 -26.31 -27.50
C GLU A 105 23.68 -26.74 -28.72
N GLN A 106 22.54 -26.11 -28.95
CA GLN A 106 21.69 -26.36 -30.10
C GLN A 106 22.42 -26.08 -31.43
N GLU A 107 23.11 -24.93 -31.55
CA GLU A 107 23.88 -24.60 -32.75
C GLU A 107 25.04 -25.60 -32.97
N GLN A 108 25.69 -26.06 -31.89
CA GLN A 108 26.72 -27.11 -32.00
C GLN A 108 26.14 -28.43 -32.52
N SER A 109 25.01 -28.86 -31.97
CA SER A 109 24.29 -30.06 -32.42
C SER A 109 23.86 -29.96 -33.89
N TYR A 110 23.38 -28.79 -34.31
CA TYR A 110 23.01 -28.53 -35.71
C TYR A 110 24.19 -28.66 -36.66
N GLN A 111 25.37 -28.13 -36.30
CA GLN A 111 26.58 -28.27 -37.11
C GLN A 111 27.03 -29.72 -37.26
N VAL A 112 27.00 -30.49 -36.16
CA VAL A 112 27.31 -31.93 -36.19
C VAL A 112 26.33 -32.67 -37.09
N HIS A 113 25.03 -32.39 -36.95
CA HIS A 113 23.99 -33.01 -37.77
C HIS A 113 24.17 -32.71 -39.26
N LEU A 114 24.34 -31.44 -39.63
CA LEU A 114 24.55 -31.06 -41.04
C LEU A 114 25.83 -31.66 -41.61
N THR A 115 26.92 -31.73 -40.82
CA THR A 115 28.18 -32.33 -41.26
C THR A 115 28.00 -33.83 -41.53
N ALA A 116 27.34 -34.54 -40.62
CA ALA A 116 27.03 -35.96 -40.79
C ALA A 116 26.12 -36.22 -42.00
N LEU A 117 25.10 -35.38 -42.18
CA LEU A 117 24.20 -35.44 -43.34
C LEU A 117 24.96 -35.19 -44.64
N LYS A 118 25.83 -34.18 -44.69
CA LYS A 118 26.68 -33.85 -45.84
C LYS A 118 27.58 -35.03 -46.21
N GLN A 119 28.20 -35.67 -45.21
CA GLN A 119 29.00 -36.87 -45.42
C GLN A 119 28.16 -38.03 -45.97
N GLY A 120 27.00 -38.29 -45.37
CA GLY A 120 26.08 -39.33 -45.84
C GLY A 120 25.62 -39.11 -47.28
N MET A 121 25.32 -37.86 -47.67
CA MET A 121 24.97 -37.50 -49.04
C MET A 121 26.12 -37.75 -50.02
N ARG A 122 27.36 -37.42 -49.64
CA ARG A 122 28.56 -37.70 -50.45
C ARG A 122 28.79 -39.20 -50.64
N ASP A 123 28.58 -40.00 -49.61
CA ASP A 123 28.71 -41.45 -49.68
C ASP A 123 27.61 -42.06 -50.56
N LEU A 124 26.36 -41.61 -50.40
CA LEU A 124 25.24 -42.01 -51.24
C LEU A 124 25.48 -41.62 -52.72
N ALA A 125 26.05 -40.44 -52.96
CA ALA A 125 26.30 -39.96 -54.31
C ALA A 125 27.38 -40.77 -55.06
N ARG A 126 28.25 -41.48 -54.33
CA ARG A 126 29.21 -42.43 -54.92
C ARG A 126 28.56 -43.76 -55.28
N MET A 127 27.45 -44.12 -54.64
CA MET A 127 26.78 -45.41 -54.84
C MET A 127 25.68 -45.35 -55.91
N ILE A 128 25.11 -44.18 -56.20
CA ILE A 128 23.99 -44.02 -57.14
C ILE A 128 24.45 -43.28 -58.42
N PRO A 129 24.38 -43.89 -59.61
CA PRO A 129 24.72 -43.24 -60.88
C PRO A 129 23.83 -42.00 -61.13
N GLY A 130 24.43 -40.88 -61.56
CA GLY A 130 23.70 -39.63 -61.88
C GLY A 130 23.41 -38.69 -60.70
N SER A 131 23.68 -39.12 -59.46
CA SER A 131 23.44 -38.32 -58.24
C SER A 131 24.48 -37.20 -57.98
N ARG A 132 25.53 -37.10 -58.81
CA ARG A 132 26.62 -36.11 -58.67
C ARG A 132 26.15 -34.67 -58.84
N THR A 133 25.22 -34.42 -59.75
CA THR A 133 24.68 -33.07 -60.01
C THR A 133 23.86 -32.55 -58.83
N TRP A 134 23.11 -33.44 -58.15
CA TRP A 134 22.36 -33.09 -56.95
C TRP A 134 23.31 -32.82 -55.78
N LEU A 135 24.35 -33.64 -55.63
CA LEU A 135 25.37 -33.41 -54.62
C LEU A 135 25.96 -32.00 -54.73
N GLU A 136 26.33 -31.56 -55.94
CA GLU A 136 26.93 -30.24 -56.17
C GLU A 136 26.00 -29.09 -55.76
N ILE A 137 24.70 -29.17 -56.10
CA ILE A 137 23.69 -28.16 -55.75
C ILE A 137 23.44 -28.07 -54.24
N TYR A 138 23.47 -29.21 -53.53
CA TYR A 138 23.21 -29.25 -52.09
C TYR A 138 24.47 -29.05 -51.24
N ASP A 139 25.66 -29.38 -51.74
CA ASP A 139 26.94 -29.17 -51.02
C ASP A 139 27.12 -27.68 -50.68
N GLU A 140 26.89 -26.80 -51.65
CA GLU A 140 26.96 -25.34 -51.49
C GLU A 140 25.92 -24.81 -50.48
N GLN A 141 24.68 -25.31 -50.56
CA GLN A 141 23.62 -24.91 -49.61
C GLN A 141 23.95 -25.36 -48.19
N MET A 142 24.52 -26.55 -48.02
CA MET A 142 24.93 -27.06 -46.71
C MET A 142 26.13 -26.30 -46.16
N ASP A 143 27.10 -25.93 -47.00
CA ASP A 143 28.23 -25.08 -46.60
C ASP A 143 27.76 -23.70 -46.13
N THR A 144 26.85 -23.10 -46.89
CA THR A 144 26.21 -21.83 -46.50
C THR A 144 25.49 -21.96 -45.16
N ALA A 145 24.73 -23.05 -44.94
CA ALA A 145 24.01 -23.28 -43.69
C ALA A 145 24.96 -23.50 -42.50
N LEU A 146 26.09 -24.18 -42.69
CA LEU A 146 27.14 -24.37 -41.69
C LEU A 146 27.81 -23.04 -41.34
N GLU A 147 28.19 -22.22 -42.33
CA GLU A 147 28.75 -20.89 -42.09
C GLU A 147 27.78 -19.99 -41.33
N GLN A 148 26.51 -19.99 -41.70
CA GLN A 148 25.47 -19.22 -41.01
C GLN A 148 25.29 -19.70 -39.55
N SER A 149 25.36 -21.01 -39.29
CA SER A 149 25.31 -21.55 -37.93
C SER A 149 26.52 -21.11 -37.11
N GLN A 150 27.73 -21.17 -37.66
CA GLN A 150 28.93 -20.67 -36.99
C GLN A 150 28.85 -19.17 -36.71
N ALA A 151 28.31 -18.38 -37.64
CA ALA A 151 28.07 -16.95 -37.43
C ALA A 151 27.00 -16.69 -36.35
N ARG A 152 25.94 -17.49 -36.27
CA ARG A 152 24.95 -17.42 -35.17
C ARG A 152 25.59 -17.77 -33.83
N MET A 153 26.42 -18.81 -33.78
CA MET A 153 27.15 -19.20 -32.56
C MET A 153 28.09 -18.09 -32.07
N LYS A 154 28.85 -17.45 -32.97
CA LYS A 154 29.70 -16.30 -32.62
C LYS A 154 28.88 -15.13 -32.06
N ARG A 155 27.80 -14.76 -32.75
CA ARG A 155 26.88 -13.71 -32.29
C ARG A 155 26.28 -14.04 -30.91
N LEU A 156 25.83 -15.28 -30.70
CA LEU A 156 25.29 -15.72 -29.41
C LEU A 156 26.35 -15.67 -28.31
N ALA A 157 27.60 -16.05 -28.61
CA ALA A 157 28.70 -15.99 -27.66
C ALA A 157 29.00 -14.55 -27.21
N GLU A 158 28.90 -13.57 -28.12
CA GLU A 158 29.11 -12.14 -27.86
C GLU A 158 27.99 -11.46 -27.07
N ILE A 159 26.76 -12.02 -27.06
CA ILE A 159 25.65 -11.45 -26.27
C ILE A 159 26.01 -11.50 -24.78
N GLN A 160 26.17 -10.32 -24.17
CA GLN A 160 26.35 -10.20 -22.73
C GLN A 160 25.00 -10.37 -22.02
N THR A 161 24.86 -11.44 -21.25
CA THR A 161 23.62 -11.75 -20.52
C THR A 161 23.41 -10.90 -19.27
N SER A 162 24.38 -10.06 -18.89
CA SER A 162 24.39 -9.34 -17.61
C SER A 162 23.87 -7.90 -17.67
N GLU A 163 23.63 -7.31 -18.83
CA GLU A 163 23.33 -5.87 -18.96
C GLU A 163 21.87 -5.68 -19.37
N LEU A 164 20.96 -5.70 -18.40
CA LEU A 164 19.62 -5.13 -18.59
C LEU A 164 19.80 -3.61 -18.76
N PRO A 165 19.27 -2.99 -19.84
CA PRO A 165 19.24 -1.53 -19.94
C PRO A 165 18.55 -0.99 -18.71
N SER A 166 19.19 -0.02 -18.04
CA SER A 166 18.61 0.64 -16.88
C SER A 166 17.26 1.24 -17.30
N MET A 167 16.17 0.52 -17.06
CA MET A 167 14.84 1.08 -17.22
C MET A 167 14.76 2.21 -16.20
N LYS A 168 14.76 3.45 -16.70
CA LYS A 168 14.35 4.61 -15.90
C LYS A 168 13.04 4.23 -15.25
N SER A 169 13.03 4.21 -13.92
CA SER A 169 11.80 4.03 -13.16
C SER A 169 10.78 5.02 -13.68
N VAL A 170 9.67 4.50 -14.20
CA VAL A 170 8.52 5.32 -14.54
C VAL A 170 8.05 5.94 -13.23
N PRO A 171 8.00 7.28 -13.11
CA PRO A 171 7.49 7.92 -11.91
C PRO A 171 6.06 7.43 -11.68
N LEU A 172 5.77 6.97 -10.46
CA LEU A 172 4.40 6.65 -10.08
C LEU A 172 3.52 7.89 -10.32
N PRO A 173 2.35 7.74 -10.96
CA PRO A 173 1.43 8.86 -11.14
C PRO A 173 1.06 9.41 -9.77
N ASP A 174 1.13 10.74 -9.63
CA ASP A 174 0.74 11.45 -8.42
C ASP A 174 -0.70 11.09 -8.08
N LEU A 175 -0.88 10.26 -7.05
CA LEU A 175 -2.18 9.97 -6.48
C LEU A 175 -2.68 11.25 -5.79
N PRO A 176 -3.84 11.80 -6.18
CA PRO A 176 -4.36 13.02 -5.56
C PRO A 176 -4.62 12.74 -4.07
N GLY A 177 -3.81 13.37 -3.21
CA GLY A 177 -3.98 13.32 -1.74
C GLY A 177 -2.71 13.07 -0.92
N VAL A 178 -1.59 12.66 -1.53
CA VAL A 178 -0.34 12.44 -0.80
C VAL A 178 0.57 13.66 -0.92
N LYS A 179 0.58 14.53 0.10
CA LYS A 179 1.59 15.60 0.19
C LYS A 179 2.94 14.98 0.52
N VAL A 180 3.85 15.03 -0.44
CA VAL A 180 5.28 14.71 -0.23
C VAL A 180 5.87 15.79 0.67
N ILE A 181 6.17 15.44 1.92
CA ILE A 181 6.89 16.32 2.84
C ILE A 181 8.36 16.33 2.40
N LYS A 182 8.83 17.44 1.84
CA LYS A 182 10.26 17.68 1.62
C LYS A 182 10.93 17.96 2.96
N ALA A 183 11.88 17.11 3.34
CA ALA A 183 12.79 17.39 4.44
C ALA A 183 13.81 18.46 4.01
N GLN A 184 14.00 19.48 4.85
CA GLN A 184 15.17 20.35 4.84
C GLN A 184 16.35 19.65 5.51
#